data_AF-A0A7R9D4A9-F1
#
_entry.id   AF-A0A7R9D4A9-F1
#
_cell.length_a   1.000
_cell.length_b   1.000
_cell.length_c   1.000
_cell.angle_alpha   90.00
_cell.angle_beta   90.00
_cell.angle_gamma   90.00
#
_symmetry.space_group_name_H-M   'P 1'
#
loop_
_entity.id
_entity.type
_entity.pdbx_description
1 polymer ?
#
loop_
_entity_poly.entity_id
_entity_poly.type
_entity_poly.pdbx_seq_one_letter_code
_entity_poly.pdbx_strand_id
1 'polypeptide(L)'
;MAGGVFLLGCVLALGGRILASQGINEKPCDELFSVAVPDGQVLADNSLLGTNGIIYPPGHYWSVVVNGTKEFIGCPCLANPCFRKCCGAGMALSETEGGTCISSEEPFHFVLYDLATSKILNSDDLNFTLLYGHTCKYGKYLLEPEKSASDQYFLLPDGTLYVPAQQNITMNPTQFCLDMLVNNSQVVPAICFPPDDPGDQQQFILYPVGMLISEPFLLATFLVYALIVELRNLHGLCLMSYLCGLFIAYFFLAIVQLSDEYSSGFCTTMDARLPHLCDARLGLFYLLSSRVGDKHVLSQS
;
A
#
# COMPACT_ATOMS: atom_id res chain seq x y z
N MET A 1 19.59 -20.79 -53.24
CA MET A 1 19.23 -20.32 -54.60
C MET A 1 18.32 -19.12 -54.41
N ALA A 2 18.59 -17.87 -54.77
CA ALA A 2 19.70 -17.11 -55.39
C ALA A 2 19.50 -15.68 -54.81
N GLY A 3 20.50 -14.87 -54.45
CA GLY A 3 21.65 -14.43 -55.23
C GLY A 3 21.38 -13.02 -55.77
N GLY A 4 22.19 -12.01 -55.39
CA GLY A 4 22.10 -10.68 -56.00
C GLY A 4 22.77 -9.52 -55.25
N VAL A 5 24.10 -9.58 -55.09
CA VAL A 5 24.98 -8.46 -54.73
C VAL A 5 25.48 -7.79 -56.01
N PHE A 6 25.48 -6.45 -56.12
CA PHE A 6 26.39 -5.64 -56.98
C PHE A 6 26.28 -4.16 -56.49
N LEU A 7 27.19 -3.66 -55.65
CA LEU A 7 28.52 -3.05 -55.87
C LEU A 7 28.51 -1.50 -56.06
N LEU A 8 29.32 -0.89 -55.17
CA LEU A 8 30.19 0.29 -55.31
C LEU A 8 29.63 1.70 -55.53
N GLY A 9 30.05 2.60 -54.64
CA GLY A 9 30.10 4.04 -54.90
C GLY A 9 30.44 4.90 -53.69
N CYS A 10 31.68 4.85 -53.22
CA CYS A 10 32.24 5.79 -52.24
C CYS A 10 32.12 7.24 -52.73
N VAL A 11 31.66 8.18 -51.89
CA VAL A 11 32.27 9.51 -51.75
C VAL A 11 32.14 10.00 -50.31
N LEU A 12 33.30 10.15 -49.65
CA LEU A 12 33.51 10.93 -48.44
C LEU A 12 33.09 12.38 -48.66
N ALA A 13 32.16 12.89 -47.86
CA ALA A 13 32.01 14.33 -47.64
C ALA A 13 32.05 14.61 -46.14
N LEU A 14 33.25 14.96 -45.69
CA LEU A 14 33.50 15.69 -44.46
C LEU A 14 32.58 16.91 -44.41
N GLY A 15 31.59 16.86 -43.53
CA GLY A 15 30.71 17.96 -43.21
C GLY A 15 30.32 17.83 -41.76
N GLY A 16 31.16 18.35 -40.87
CA GLY A 16 30.87 18.46 -39.45
C GLY A 16 29.58 19.24 -39.27
N ARG A 17 28.47 18.53 -39.08
CA ARG A 17 27.30 19.08 -38.43
C ARG A 17 27.47 18.77 -36.97
N ILE A 18 27.95 19.79 -36.25
CA ILE A 18 27.75 19.92 -34.82
C ILE A 18 26.25 19.71 -34.62
N LEU A 19 25.86 18.51 -34.18
CA LEU A 19 24.62 18.33 -33.46
C LEU A 19 24.79 19.21 -32.23
N ALA A 20 24.21 20.40 -32.29
CA ALA A 20 23.89 21.15 -31.10
C ALA A 20 23.06 20.20 -30.25
N SER A 21 23.71 19.60 -29.24
CA SER A 21 23.03 19.02 -28.11
C SER A 21 22.13 20.13 -27.58
N GLN A 22 20.85 20.04 -27.89
CA GLN A 22 19.86 20.70 -27.05
C GLN A 22 20.01 20.00 -25.70
N GLY A 23 20.66 20.69 -24.76
CA GLY A 23 20.83 20.22 -23.40
C GLY A 23 19.45 19.89 -22.86
N ILE A 24 19.16 18.60 -22.74
CA ILE A 24 18.12 18.14 -21.84
C ILE A 24 18.60 18.61 -20.48
N ASN A 25 17.87 19.55 -19.87
CA ASN A 25 18.09 19.94 -18.48
C ASN A 25 17.72 18.73 -17.63
N GLU A 26 18.65 17.79 -17.52
CA GLU A 26 18.46 16.54 -16.80
C GLU A 26 18.36 16.90 -15.31
N LYS A 27 17.21 16.59 -14.70
CA LYS A 27 16.98 16.86 -13.27
C LYS A 27 17.99 16.03 -12.47
N PRO A 28 18.71 16.60 -11.49
CA PRO A 28 19.73 15.85 -10.74
C PRO A 28 19.18 14.74 -9.85
N CYS A 29 17.93 14.85 -9.42
CA CYS A 29 17.25 13.85 -8.60
C CYS A 29 15.76 13.82 -8.90
N ASP A 30 15.09 12.76 -8.45
CA ASP A 30 13.64 12.64 -8.47
C ASP A 30 12.97 13.75 -7.65
N GLU A 31 11.75 14.14 -8.03
CA GLU A 31 10.96 15.12 -7.28
C GLU A 31 10.72 14.66 -5.83
N LEU A 32 10.60 13.34 -5.63
CA LEU A 32 10.52 12.72 -4.31
C LEU A 32 11.79 12.88 -3.47
N PHE A 33 12.93 13.27 -4.02
CA PHE A 33 14.14 13.57 -3.24
C PHE A 33 14.52 15.05 -3.28
N SER A 34 13.61 15.86 -3.83
CA SER A 34 13.84 17.27 -4.06
C SER A 34 13.13 18.14 -3.03
N VAL A 35 13.70 19.30 -2.75
CA VAL A 35 13.15 20.28 -1.82
C VAL A 35 13.13 21.65 -2.51
N ALA A 36 12.00 22.35 -2.42
CA ALA A 36 11.91 23.72 -2.89
C ALA A 36 12.81 24.62 -2.04
N VAL A 37 13.63 25.43 -2.70
CA VAL A 37 14.54 26.40 -2.08
C VAL A 37 14.05 27.80 -2.45
N PRO A 38 13.01 28.31 -1.77
CA PRO A 38 12.53 29.67 -2.01
C PRO A 38 13.63 30.67 -1.67
N ASP A 39 13.75 31.72 -2.50
CA ASP A 39 14.72 32.81 -2.33
C ASP A 39 16.19 32.35 -2.23
N GLY A 40 16.51 31.19 -2.83
CA GLY A 40 17.86 30.66 -2.85
C GLY A 40 18.84 31.58 -3.58
N GLN A 41 20.02 31.79 -2.98
CA GLN A 41 21.06 32.67 -3.52
C GLN A 41 22.16 31.85 -4.18
N VAL A 42 22.43 32.11 -5.45
CA VAL A 42 23.55 31.48 -6.16
C VAL A 42 24.84 32.22 -5.80
N LEU A 43 25.79 31.50 -5.21
CA LEU A 43 27.11 31.98 -4.81
C LEU A 43 28.06 32.08 -6.01
N ALA A 44 29.20 32.75 -5.82
CA ALA A 44 30.18 32.98 -6.88
C ALA A 44 30.83 31.68 -7.43
N ASP A 45 30.76 30.60 -6.66
CA ASP A 45 31.26 29.27 -7.02
C ASP A 45 30.19 28.39 -7.71
N ASN A 46 29.04 28.98 -8.09
CA ASN A 46 27.86 28.29 -8.62
C ASN A 46 27.21 27.29 -7.64
N SER A 47 27.46 27.40 -6.34
CA SER A 47 26.63 26.71 -5.34
C SER A 47 25.37 27.51 -5.03
N LEU A 48 24.32 26.84 -4.57
CA LEU A 48 23.07 27.46 -4.15
C LEU A 48 22.99 27.45 -2.62
N LEU A 49 22.85 28.63 -2.00
CA LEU A 49 22.57 28.77 -0.58
C LEU A 49 21.06 28.85 -0.35
N GLY A 50 20.52 27.89 0.39
CA GLY A 50 19.15 27.91 0.87
C GLY A 50 18.97 28.79 2.12
N THR A 51 17.73 29.24 2.34
CA THR A 51 17.34 30.06 3.51
C THR A 51 17.52 29.32 4.85
N ASN A 52 17.50 28.00 4.82
CA ASN A 52 17.80 27.12 5.94
C ASN A 52 19.31 26.95 6.22
N GLY A 53 20.18 27.64 5.48
CA GLY A 53 21.64 27.55 5.61
C GLY A 53 22.27 26.34 4.92
N ILE A 54 21.48 25.51 4.22
CA ILE A 54 22.01 24.39 3.44
C ILE A 54 22.63 24.91 2.15
N ILE A 55 23.84 24.45 1.84
CA ILE A 55 24.54 24.76 0.59
C ILE A 55 24.43 23.55 -0.35
N TYR A 56 23.89 23.77 -1.54
CA TYR A 56 23.81 22.78 -2.61
C TYR A 56 24.95 23.01 -3.59
N PRO A 57 25.90 22.06 -3.72
CA PRO A 57 26.98 22.17 -4.70
C PRO A 57 26.46 22.26 -6.15
N PRO A 58 27.30 22.69 -7.11
CA PRO A 58 26.97 22.61 -8.52
C PRO A 58 26.51 21.18 -8.90
N GLY A 59 25.39 21.09 -9.64
CA GLY A 59 24.78 19.82 -10.02
C GLY A 59 23.87 19.19 -8.97
N HIS A 60 23.70 19.79 -7.78
CA HIS A 60 22.76 19.32 -6.74
C HIS A 60 21.47 20.13 -6.70
N TYR A 61 21.24 21.00 -7.68
CA TYR A 61 20.03 21.78 -7.77
C TYR A 61 19.72 22.10 -9.23
N TRP A 62 18.48 22.43 -9.50
CA TRP A 62 18.05 22.99 -10.77
C TRP A 62 17.09 24.15 -10.52
N SER A 63 16.73 24.87 -11.58
CA SER A 63 15.74 25.94 -11.49
C SER A 63 14.60 25.71 -12.45
N VAL A 64 13.40 25.98 -12.00
CA VAL A 64 12.17 26.00 -12.81
C VAL A 64 11.61 27.41 -12.83
N VAL A 65 10.95 27.78 -13.93
CA VAL A 65 10.26 29.07 -14.01
C VAL A 65 8.78 28.81 -13.80
N VAL A 66 8.25 29.25 -12.67
CA VAL A 66 6.83 29.13 -12.31
C VAL A 66 6.24 30.53 -12.30
N ASN A 67 5.23 30.77 -13.15
CA ASN A 67 4.57 32.09 -13.27
C ASN A 67 5.52 33.28 -13.52
N GLY A 68 6.65 33.06 -14.18
CA GLY A 68 7.67 34.08 -14.46
C GLY A 68 8.69 34.29 -13.34
N THR A 69 8.51 33.65 -12.17
CA THR A 69 9.47 33.62 -11.08
C THR A 69 10.39 32.43 -11.22
N LYS A 70 11.70 32.64 -11.04
CA LYS A 70 12.69 31.55 -11.02
C LYS A 70 12.70 30.92 -9.63
N GLU A 71 12.23 29.70 -9.52
CA GLU A 71 12.27 28.90 -8.29
C GLU A 71 13.42 27.90 -8.38
N PHE A 72 14.16 27.77 -7.28
CA PHE A 72 15.23 26.78 -7.18
C PHE A 72 14.73 25.53 -6.47
N ILE A 73 15.17 24.38 -6.95
CA ILE A 73 14.88 23.08 -6.37
C ILE A 73 16.20 22.37 -6.10
N GLY A 74 16.41 21.97 -4.85
CA GLY A 74 17.64 21.31 -4.38
C GLY A 74 17.46 19.81 -4.15
N CYS A 75 18.54 19.06 -4.31
CA CYS A 75 18.65 17.61 -4.08
C CYS A 75 19.57 17.34 -2.88
N PRO A 76 19.09 17.46 -1.63
CA PRO A 76 19.94 17.29 -0.46
C PRO A 76 20.47 15.85 -0.31
N CYS A 77 19.72 14.87 -0.81
CA CYS A 77 20.04 13.44 -0.66
C CYS A 77 21.24 12.96 -1.49
N LEU A 78 21.74 13.80 -2.39
CA LEU A 78 22.98 13.52 -3.13
C LEU A 78 24.23 13.77 -2.28
N ALA A 79 24.12 14.61 -1.24
CA ALA A 79 25.24 14.95 -0.36
C ALA A 79 25.24 14.16 0.95
N ASN A 80 24.05 13.88 1.51
CA ASN A 80 23.90 13.19 2.79
C ASN A 80 22.81 12.11 2.71
N PRO A 81 22.87 11.06 3.56
CA PRO A 81 21.75 10.13 3.73
C PRO A 81 20.45 10.89 4.04
N CYS A 82 19.37 10.46 3.40
CA CYS A 82 18.06 11.06 3.58
C CYS A 82 17.12 10.11 4.29
N PHE A 83 16.46 10.64 5.32
CA PHE A 83 15.33 10.01 5.95
C PHE A 83 14.10 10.84 5.65
N ARG A 84 12.95 10.18 5.56
CA ARG A 84 11.69 10.87 5.30
C ARG A 84 10.77 10.75 6.49
N LYS A 85 10.35 11.89 7.00
CA LYS A 85 9.29 11.99 8.00
C LYS A 85 7.92 12.05 7.33
N CYS A 86 6.94 11.29 7.83
CA CYS A 86 5.60 11.26 7.24
C CYS A 86 4.88 12.61 7.39
N CYS A 87 4.91 13.17 8.59
CA CYS A 87 4.30 14.44 8.96
C CYS A 87 5.33 15.56 8.92
N GLY A 88 4.83 16.81 8.91
CA GLY A 88 5.68 18.00 8.95
C GLY A 88 6.56 18.08 10.21
N ALA A 89 7.44 19.08 10.23
CA ALA A 89 8.22 19.42 11.42
C ALA A 89 7.29 19.80 12.58
N GLY A 90 7.58 19.31 13.80
CA GLY A 90 6.77 19.53 14.99
C GLY A 90 5.40 18.82 14.99
N MET A 91 5.23 17.80 14.15
CA MET A 91 4.04 16.96 14.11
C MET A 91 4.40 15.49 14.36
N ALA A 92 3.43 14.68 14.74
CA ALA A 92 3.55 13.23 14.92
C ALA A 92 2.32 12.52 14.34
N LEU A 93 2.42 11.21 14.15
CA LEU A 93 1.35 10.39 13.59
C LEU A 93 0.40 9.91 14.69
N SER A 94 -0.90 10.14 14.49
CA SER A 94 -1.96 9.67 15.39
C SER A 94 -2.58 8.37 14.86
N GLU A 95 -2.50 7.30 15.65
CA GLU A 95 -3.15 6.02 15.31
C GLU A 95 -4.68 6.09 15.45
N THR A 96 -5.16 6.84 16.44
CA THR A 96 -6.59 6.89 16.80
C THR A 96 -7.42 7.64 15.77
N GLU A 97 -6.78 8.50 14.97
CA GLU A 97 -7.40 9.29 13.91
C GLU A 97 -7.06 8.77 12.51
N GLY A 98 -6.74 7.48 12.37
CA GLY A 98 -6.52 6.87 11.05
C GLY A 98 -5.22 7.33 10.37
N GLY A 99 -4.18 7.66 11.14
CA GLY A 99 -2.88 8.06 10.61
C GLY A 99 -2.78 9.52 10.20
N THR A 100 -3.57 10.41 10.82
CA THR A 100 -3.45 11.87 10.65
C THR A 100 -2.21 12.41 11.37
N CYS A 101 -1.76 13.58 10.92
CA CYS A 101 -0.64 14.31 11.52
C CYS A 101 -1.17 15.31 12.54
N ILE A 102 -0.74 15.18 13.80
CA ILE A 102 -1.10 16.11 14.88
C ILE A 102 0.15 16.80 15.41
N SER A 103 -0.01 17.97 16.05
CA SER A 103 1.12 18.68 16.66
C SER A 103 1.74 17.86 17.79
N SER A 104 3.08 17.79 17.83
CA SER A 104 3.83 17.14 18.90
C SER A 104 5.11 17.92 19.20
N GLU A 105 5.41 18.09 20.48
CA GLU A 105 6.64 18.72 20.97
C GLU A 105 7.76 17.69 21.22
N GLU A 106 7.45 16.41 21.09
CA GLU A 106 8.41 15.33 21.29
C GLU A 106 9.48 15.32 20.20
N PRO A 107 10.77 15.16 20.57
CA PRO A 107 11.85 15.23 19.62
C PRO A 107 11.90 13.97 18.74
N PHE A 108 12.09 14.16 17.44
CA PHE A 108 12.13 13.07 16.47
C PHE A 108 13.50 12.38 16.45
N HIS A 109 13.68 11.40 17.34
CA HIS A 109 14.87 10.55 17.39
C HIS A 109 14.54 9.12 16.96
N PHE A 110 15.43 8.53 16.17
CA PHE A 110 15.28 7.14 15.70
C PHE A 110 16.61 6.39 15.78
N VAL A 111 16.51 5.06 15.79
CA VAL A 111 17.66 4.16 15.84
C VAL A 111 17.91 3.55 14.48
N LEU A 112 19.19 3.34 14.19
CA LEU A 112 19.70 2.77 12.95
C LEU A 112 20.43 1.47 13.28
N TYR A 113 20.41 0.52 12.37
CA TYR A 113 21.11 -0.75 12.50
C TYR A 113 22.11 -0.90 11.37
N ASP A 114 23.39 -0.96 11.71
CA ASP A 114 24.45 -1.23 10.76
C ASP A 114 24.64 -2.75 10.61
N LEU A 115 24.24 -3.29 9.45
CA LEU A 115 24.40 -4.72 9.13
C LEU A 115 25.87 -5.16 9.07
N ALA A 116 26.80 -4.27 8.69
CA ALA A 116 28.21 -4.62 8.53
C ALA A 116 28.91 -4.80 9.88
N THR A 117 28.57 -3.95 10.86
CA THR A 117 29.17 -4.00 12.20
C THR A 117 28.27 -4.64 13.26
N SER A 118 27.01 -4.94 12.92
CA SER A 118 25.97 -5.41 13.83
C SER A 118 25.76 -4.47 15.04
N LYS A 119 25.90 -3.17 14.82
CA LYS A 119 25.75 -2.13 15.86
C LYS A 119 24.49 -1.31 15.66
N ILE A 120 23.96 -0.83 16.79
CA ILE A 120 22.90 0.17 16.83
C ILE A 120 23.54 1.55 16.86
N LEU A 121 23.08 2.45 16.00
CA LEU A 121 23.51 3.84 15.93
C LEU A 121 22.32 4.74 16.23
N ASN A 122 22.55 5.88 16.89
CA ASN A 122 21.50 6.87 17.08
C ASN A 122 21.46 7.83 15.90
N SER A 123 20.29 8.37 15.57
CA SER A 123 20.14 9.41 14.55
C SER A 123 21.08 10.59 14.80
N ASP A 124 21.29 10.95 16.06
CA ASP A 124 22.06 12.13 16.48
C ASP A 124 23.57 12.01 16.17
N ASP A 125 24.07 10.79 15.97
CA ASP A 125 25.47 10.51 15.63
C ASP A 125 25.73 10.62 14.11
N LEU A 126 24.68 10.77 13.30
CA LEU A 126 24.75 10.77 11.85
C LEU A 126 24.49 12.16 11.28
N ASN A 127 25.27 12.56 10.27
CA ASN A 127 24.95 13.73 9.47
C ASN A 127 23.94 13.33 8.38
N PHE A 128 22.66 13.59 8.60
CA PHE A 128 21.57 13.23 7.69
C PHE A 128 20.68 14.41 7.34
N THR A 129 19.90 14.27 6.26
CA THR A 129 18.85 15.23 5.91
C THR A 129 17.47 14.62 6.13
N LEU A 130 16.59 15.37 6.80
CA LEU A 130 15.20 14.98 6.98
C LEU A 130 14.32 15.64 5.92
N LEU A 131 13.66 14.82 5.10
CA LEU A 131 12.62 15.25 4.18
C LEU A 131 11.26 15.14 4.88
N TYR A 132 10.34 16.03 4.54
CA TYR A 132 8.99 16.04 5.10
C TYR A 132 7.95 15.85 3.99
N GLY A 133 6.81 15.26 4.36
CA GLY A 133 5.62 15.26 3.54
C GLY A 133 5.22 13.88 2.99
N HIS A 134 4.05 13.88 2.36
CA HIS A 134 3.31 12.67 2.05
C HIS A 134 3.82 11.98 0.78
N THR A 135 4.53 10.86 0.95
CA THR A 135 4.99 10.02 -0.18
C THR A 135 3.96 9.00 -0.63
N CYS A 136 3.10 8.54 0.29
CA CYS A 136 2.25 7.39 0.06
C CYS A 136 0.89 7.76 -0.54
N LYS A 137 0.83 8.10 -1.83
CA LYS A 137 -0.42 8.53 -2.50
C LYS A 137 -1.62 7.60 -2.31
N TYR A 138 -1.38 6.29 -2.18
CA TYR A 138 -2.40 5.24 -2.11
C TYR A 138 -2.68 4.75 -0.68
N GLY A 139 -2.23 5.50 0.34
CA GLY A 139 -2.32 5.09 1.73
C GLY A 139 -1.08 4.32 2.19
N LYS A 140 -1.07 3.94 3.47
CA LYS A 140 0.08 3.38 4.15
C LYS A 140 -0.34 2.45 5.29
N TYR A 141 0.54 1.55 5.70
CA TYR A 141 0.38 0.68 6.88
C TYR A 141 1.64 0.72 7.76
N LEU A 142 1.48 0.54 9.07
CA LEU A 142 2.58 0.60 10.04
C LEU A 142 3.18 -0.78 10.25
N LEU A 143 4.50 -0.85 10.46
CA LEU A 143 5.13 -2.07 10.98
C LEU A 143 5.12 -2.07 12.51
N GLU A 144 4.56 -3.13 13.09
CA GLU A 144 4.37 -3.25 14.53
C GLU A 144 5.10 -4.49 15.08
N PRO A 145 6.44 -4.43 15.26
CA PRO A 145 7.24 -5.58 15.69
C PRO A 145 6.84 -6.09 17.09
N GLU A 146 6.20 -5.26 17.91
CA GLU A 146 5.66 -5.67 19.22
C GLU A 146 4.42 -6.57 19.10
N LYS A 147 3.64 -6.42 18.03
CA LYS A 147 2.42 -7.21 17.78
C LYS A 147 2.70 -8.43 16.90
N SER A 148 3.60 -8.29 15.92
CA SER A 148 3.91 -9.38 14.99
C SER A 148 5.41 -9.48 14.71
N ALA A 149 5.96 -10.70 14.86
CA ALA A 149 7.33 -11.00 14.47
C ALA A 149 7.56 -10.83 12.94
N SER A 150 6.51 -10.85 12.12
CA SER A 150 6.60 -10.56 10.69
C SER A 150 6.95 -9.12 10.37
N ASP A 151 6.79 -8.22 11.34
CA ASP A 151 6.94 -6.78 11.17
C ASP A 151 8.28 -6.30 11.74
N GLN A 152 9.19 -7.23 12.06
CA GLN A 152 10.55 -6.88 12.44
C GLN A 152 11.24 -6.17 11.28
N TYR A 153 11.81 -5.00 11.57
CA TYR A 153 12.51 -4.17 10.60
C TYR A 153 13.82 -3.62 11.17
N PHE A 154 14.69 -3.19 10.26
CA PHE A 154 15.95 -2.52 10.55
C PHE A 154 16.11 -1.33 9.61
N LEU A 155 16.23 -0.13 10.17
CA LEU A 155 16.52 1.08 9.38
C LEU A 155 18.04 1.21 9.21
N LEU A 156 18.50 1.32 7.98
CA LEU A 156 19.93 1.29 7.65
C LEU A 156 20.52 2.72 7.58
N PRO A 157 21.84 2.89 7.83
CA PRO A 157 22.51 4.20 7.78
C PRO A 157 22.44 4.91 6.42
N ASP A 158 22.20 4.17 5.34
CA ASP A 158 22.02 4.71 3.98
C ASP A 158 20.59 5.21 3.72
N GLY A 159 19.68 5.06 4.67
CA GLY A 159 18.28 5.44 4.57
C GLY A 159 17.35 4.34 4.10
N THR A 160 17.86 3.14 3.78
CA THR A 160 17.02 2.02 3.34
C THR A 160 16.37 1.29 4.51
N LEU A 161 15.21 0.67 4.29
CA LEU A 161 14.53 -0.14 5.29
C LEU A 161 14.67 -1.62 4.95
N TYR A 162 15.17 -2.41 5.89
CA TYR A 162 15.33 -3.86 5.74
C TYR A 162 14.31 -4.62 6.58
N VAL A 163 13.53 -5.49 5.94
CA VAL A 163 12.46 -6.28 6.58
C VAL A 163 12.75 -7.78 6.39
N PRO A 164 13.48 -8.42 7.32
CA PRO A 164 13.93 -9.82 7.17
C PRO A 164 12.78 -10.82 7.01
N ALA A 165 11.70 -10.65 7.78
CA ALA A 165 10.61 -11.61 7.81
C ALA A 165 9.78 -11.64 6.50
N GLN A 166 9.86 -10.58 5.69
CA GLN A 166 9.23 -10.51 4.37
C GLN A 166 10.25 -10.87 3.28
N GLN A 167 10.78 -12.09 3.31
CA GLN A 167 11.75 -12.59 2.30
C GLN A 167 13.01 -11.71 2.16
N ASN A 168 13.48 -11.10 3.26
CA ASN A 168 14.64 -10.21 3.26
C ASN A 168 14.51 -9.01 2.29
N ILE A 169 13.30 -8.45 2.18
CA ILE A 169 13.06 -7.27 1.33
C ILE A 169 13.80 -6.06 1.89
N THR A 170 14.43 -5.31 0.98
CA THR A 170 14.97 -3.96 1.20
C THR A 170 14.12 -2.93 0.46
N MET A 171 13.67 -1.90 1.15
CA MET A 171 12.83 -0.84 0.59
C MET A 171 13.60 0.47 0.50
N ASN A 172 13.38 1.18 -0.61
CA ASN A 172 13.94 2.51 -0.82
C ASN A 172 13.20 3.55 0.03
N PRO A 173 13.82 4.70 0.35
CA PRO A 173 13.17 5.78 1.10
C PRO A 173 11.93 6.40 0.41
N THR A 174 11.62 6.03 -0.83
CA THR A 174 10.38 6.40 -1.54
C THR A 174 9.20 5.48 -1.24
N GLN A 175 9.43 4.33 -0.62
CA GLN A 175 8.40 3.30 -0.39
C GLN A 175 7.88 3.32 1.05
N PHE A 176 8.47 4.15 1.91
CA PHE A 176 8.05 4.30 3.29
C PHE A 176 8.35 5.71 3.79
N CYS A 177 7.77 6.06 4.93
CA CYS A 177 8.18 7.21 5.72
C CYS A 177 8.22 6.81 7.20
N LEU A 178 8.95 7.57 8.00
CA LEU A 178 9.10 7.36 9.43
C LEU A 178 8.25 8.39 10.17
N ASP A 179 7.59 8.01 11.24
CA ASP A 179 7.04 9.01 12.16
C ASP A 179 6.91 8.47 13.57
N MET A 180 6.81 9.40 14.52
CA MET A 180 6.53 9.08 15.90
C MET A 180 5.04 8.80 16.08
N LEU A 181 4.71 7.75 16.83
CA LEU A 181 3.36 7.49 17.28
C LEU A 181 3.09 8.25 18.57
N VAL A 182 2.03 9.05 18.58
CA VAL A 182 1.64 9.92 19.71
C VAL A 182 1.42 9.13 21.01
N ASN A 183 0.97 7.88 20.90
CA ASN A 183 0.61 7.06 22.06
C ASN A 183 1.85 6.59 22.86
N ASN A 184 2.93 6.23 22.17
CA ASN A 184 4.08 5.53 22.76
C ASN A 184 5.42 6.23 22.52
N SER A 185 5.43 7.40 21.86
CA SER A 185 6.62 8.16 21.46
C SER A 185 7.65 7.36 20.66
N GLN A 186 7.23 6.24 20.06
CA GLN A 186 8.08 5.36 19.27
C GLN A 186 8.05 5.80 17.81
N VAL A 187 9.23 5.91 17.18
CA VAL A 187 9.33 6.10 15.74
C VAL A 187 9.14 4.76 15.05
N VAL A 188 8.17 4.71 14.13
CA VAL A 188 7.85 3.52 13.33
C VAL A 188 7.84 3.85 11.84
N PRO A 189 8.18 2.89 10.97
CA PRO A 189 8.02 3.02 9.54
C PRO A 189 6.55 2.78 9.15
N ALA A 190 6.03 3.68 8.33
CA ALA A 190 4.79 3.52 7.59
C ALA A 190 5.13 3.19 6.13
N ILE A 191 4.80 1.98 5.69
CA ILE A 191 5.04 1.50 4.33
C ILE A 191 3.90 1.96 3.43
N CYS A 192 4.24 2.48 2.25
CA CYS A 192 3.27 2.92 1.26
C CYS A 192 2.64 1.72 0.52
N PHE A 193 1.34 1.81 0.24
CA PHE A 193 0.73 0.88 -0.71
C PHE A 193 1.24 1.17 -2.14
N PRO A 194 1.49 0.12 -2.95
CA PRO A 194 1.79 0.30 -4.36
C PRO A 194 0.60 0.94 -5.08
N PRO A 195 0.81 1.57 -6.25
CA PRO A 195 -0.30 1.97 -7.10
C PRO A 195 -1.16 0.76 -7.44
N ASP A 196 -2.48 0.92 -7.40
CA ASP A 196 -3.39 -0.09 -7.91
C ASP A 196 -3.11 -0.29 -9.41
N ASP A 197 -2.42 -1.37 -9.76
CA ASP A 197 -2.25 -1.73 -11.15
C ASP A 197 -3.63 -2.15 -11.70
N PRO A 198 -4.05 -1.65 -12.88
CA PRO A 198 -5.31 -2.06 -13.48
C PRO A 198 -5.36 -3.57 -13.80
N GLY A 199 -4.22 -4.26 -13.77
CA GLY A 199 -4.11 -5.72 -13.85
C GLY A 199 -4.52 -6.45 -12.57
N ASP A 200 -4.25 -5.87 -11.40
CA ASP A 200 -4.65 -6.46 -10.11
C ASP A 200 -6.14 -6.29 -9.85
N GLN A 201 -6.74 -5.19 -10.34
CA GLN A 201 -8.20 -5.03 -10.34
C GLN A 201 -8.91 -6.18 -11.08
N GLN A 202 -8.29 -6.79 -12.10
CA GLN A 202 -8.90 -7.93 -12.79
C GLN A 202 -8.92 -9.19 -11.93
N GLN A 203 -7.92 -9.42 -11.08
CA GLN A 203 -7.90 -10.55 -10.14
C GLN A 203 -8.86 -10.31 -8.97
N PHE A 204 -8.93 -9.08 -8.48
CA PHE A 204 -9.87 -8.68 -7.42
C PHE A 204 -11.33 -8.67 -7.86
N ILE A 205 -11.64 -8.49 -9.15
CA ILE A 205 -13.02 -8.54 -9.67
C ILE A 205 -13.43 -9.97 -10.06
N LEU A 206 -12.51 -10.80 -10.56
CA LEU A 206 -12.86 -12.16 -11.01
C LEU A 206 -13.36 -13.05 -9.86
N TYR A 207 -12.77 -12.91 -8.67
CA TYR A 207 -13.14 -13.67 -7.49
C TYR A 207 -14.58 -13.39 -6.99
N PRO A 208 -14.98 -12.13 -6.70
CA PRO A 208 -16.36 -11.79 -6.32
C PRO A 208 -17.36 -12.12 -7.43
N VAL A 209 -17.01 -11.90 -8.71
CA VAL A 209 -17.88 -12.24 -9.84
C VAL A 209 -18.09 -13.75 -9.94
N GLY A 210 -17.03 -14.56 -9.77
CA GLY A 210 -17.13 -16.02 -9.76
C GLY A 210 -18.01 -16.55 -8.62
N MET A 211 -17.94 -15.94 -7.43
CA MET A 211 -18.82 -16.27 -6.31
C MET A 211 -20.28 -15.88 -6.58
N LEU A 212 -20.54 -14.67 -7.10
CA LEU A 212 -21.88 -14.21 -7.45
C LEU A 212 -22.53 -15.05 -8.57
N ILE A 213 -21.75 -15.50 -9.56
CA ILE A 213 -22.26 -16.38 -10.62
C ILE A 213 -22.58 -17.77 -10.07
N SER A 214 -21.88 -18.24 -9.03
CA SER A 214 -22.08 -19.58 -8.45
C SER A 214 -23.36 -19.67 -7.58
N GLU A 215 -23.77 -18.58 -6.97
CA GLU A 215 -24.99 -18.46 -6.15
C GLU A 215 -26.29 -18.94 -6.84
N PRO A 216 -26.64 -18.52 -8.07
CA PRO A 216 -27.85 -19.01 -8.74
C PRO A 216 -27.79 -20.50 -9.07
N PHE A 217 -26.61 -21.07 -9.35
CA PHE A 217 -26.47 -22.51 -9.55
C PHE A 217 -26.68 -23.29 -8.25
N LEU A 218 -26.21 -22.73 -7.13
CA LEU A 218 -26.38 -23.30 -5.79
C LEU A 218 -27.86 -23.26 -5.37
N LEU A 219 -28.55 -22.14 -5.64
CA LEU A 219 -29.99 -22.01 -5.42
C LEU A 219 -30.81 -22.96 -6.32
N ALA A 220 -30.45 -23.09 -7.59
CA ALA A 220 -31.09 -24.03 -8.51
C ALA A 220 -30.95 -25.47 -8.02
N THR A 221 -29.76 -25.84 -7.54
CA THR A 221 -29.50 -27.16 -6.93
C THR A 221 -30.40 -27.36 -5.72
N PHE A 222 -30.44 -26.40 -4.80
CA PHE A 222 -31.34 -26.45 -3.65
C PHE A 222 -32.81 -26.65 -4.05
N LEU A 223 -33.30 -25.90 -5.06
CA LEU A 223 -34.68 -26.00 -5.53
C LEU A 223 -34.99 -27.36 -6.16
N VAL A 224 -34.08 -27.94 -6.95
CA VAL A 224 -34.27 -29.28 -7.53
C VAL A 224 -34.40 -30.35 -6.44
N TYR A 225 -33.51 -30.33 -5.44
CA TYR A 225 -33.60 -31.24 -4.29
C TYR A 225 -34.85 -30.98 -3.43
N ALA A 226 -35.39 -29.75 -3.41
CA ALA A 226 -36.60 -29.39 -2.67
C ALA A 226 -37.88 -29.91 -3.33
N LEU A 227 -37.94 -29.78 -4.66
CA LEU A 227 -39.13 -30.06 -5.47
C LEU A 227 -39.30 -31.56 -5.76
N ILE A 228 -38.20 -32.30 -5.90
CA ILE A 228 -38.25 -33.75 -6.12
C ILE A 228 -38.44 -34.46 -4.77
N VAL A 229 -39.69 -34.77 -4.44
CA VAL A 229 -40.10 -35.44 -3.20
C VAL A 229 -39.41 -36.81 -3.03
N GLU A 230 -39.08 -37.49 -4.13
CA GLU A 230 -38.39 -38.80 -4.15
C GLU A 230 -36.91 -38.74 -3.72
N LEU A 231 -36.28 -37.56 -3.74
CA LEU A 231 -34.87 -37.37 -3.37
C LEU A 231 -34.69 -36.89 -1.92
N ARG A 232 -35.78 -36.74 -1.15
CA ARG A 232 -35.78 -36.35 0.26
C ARG A 232 -35.36 -37.48 1.21
N ASN A 233 -34.39 -38.27 0.79
CA ASN A 233 -33.74 -39.28 1.62
C ASN A 233 -32.81 -38.60 2.63
N LEU A 234 -32.36 -39.33 3.66
CA LEU A 234 -31.45 -38.81 4.70
C LEU A 234 -30.24 -38.07 4.09
N HIS A 235 -29.68 -38.62 3.01
CA HIS A 235 -28.58 -38.02 2.26
C HIS A 235 -28.96 -36.70 1.58
N GLY A 236 -30.18 -36.60 1.02
CA GLY A 236 -30.69 -35.39 0.42
C GLY A 236 -30.86 -34.26 1.44
N LEU A 237 -31.36 -34.56 2.64
CA LEU A 237 -31.53 -33.55 3.71
C LEU A 237 -30.19 -32.96 4.19
N CYS A 238 -29.15 -33.78 4.32
CA CYS A 238 -27.79 -33.30 4.62
C CYS A 238 -27.22 -32.42 3.51
N LEU A 239 -27.52 -32.74 2.25
CA LEU A 239 -27.10 -31.92 1.12
C LEU A 239 -27.84 -30.56 1.12
N MET A 240 -29.13 -30.54 1.43
CA MET A 240 -29.91 -29.29 1.50
C MET A 240 -29.40 -28.35 2.59
N SER A 241 -29.07 -28.88 3.78
CA SER A 241 -28.53 -28.06 4.87
C SER A 241 -27.15 -27.49 4.53
N TYR A 242 -26.30 -28.27 3.85
CA TYR A 242 -25.01 -27.82 3.34
C TYR A 242 -25.16 -26.68 2.32
N LEU A 243 -26.08 -26.83 1.36
CA LEU A 243 -26.34 -25.80 0.34
C LEU A 243 -26.89 -24.50 0.96
N CYS A 244 -27.81 -24.58 1.92
CA CYS A 244 -28.27 -23.39 2.66
C CYS A 244 -27.14 -22.71 3.45
N GLY A 245 -26.26 -23.50 4.07
CA GLY A 245 -25.11 -22.99 4.80
C GLY A 245 -24.16 -22.21 3.89
N LEU A 246 -23.83 -22.79 2.74
CA LEU A 246 -22.99 -22.16 1.72
C LEU A 246 -23.60 -20.89 1.13
N PHE A 247 -24.89 -20.93 0.76
CA PHE A 247 -25.60 -19.77 0.22
C PHE A 247 -25.51 -18.57 1.17
N ILE A 248 -25.79 -18.79 2.45
CA ILE A 248 -25.74 -17.69 3.43
C ILE A 248 -24.30 -17.22 3.66
N ALA A 249 -23.31 -18.13 3.68
CA ALA A 249 -21.91 -17.75 3.84
C ALA A 249 -21.41 -16.88 2.66
N TYR A 250 -21.73 -17.27 1.42
CA TYR A 250 -21.39 -16.50 0.22
C TYR A 250 -22.16 -15.19 0.13
N PHE A 251 -23.43 -15.16 0.56
CA PHE A 251 -24.19 -13.92 0.67
C PHE A 251 -23.52 -12.91 1.62
N PHE A 252 -23.06 -13.35 2.80
CA PHE A 252 -22.32 -12.48 3.73
C PHE A 252 -20.97 -12.04 3.17
N LEU A 253 -20.23 -12.95 2.52
CA LEU A 253 -18.96 -12.61 1.87
C LEU A 253 -19.16 -11.57 0.75
N ALA A 254 -20.21 -11.70 -0.06
CA ALA A 254 -20.54 -10.72 -1.10
C ALA A 254 -20.87 -9.34 -0.51
N ILE A 255 -21.56 -9.28 0.63
CA ILE A 255 -21.82 -8.02 1.33
C ILE A 255 -20.51 -7.36 1.78
N VAL A 256 -19.59 -8.11 2.38
CA VAL A 256 -18.30 -7.57 2.84
C VAL A 256 -17.51 -7.03 1.65
N GLN A 257 -17.44 -7.78 0.55
CA GLN A 257 -16.69 -7.39 -0.65
C GLN A 257 -17.28 -6.18 -1.37
N LEU A 258 -18.60 -5.98 -1.31
CA LEU A 258 -19.25 -4.78 -1.84
C LEU A 258 -19.16 -3.59 -0.88
N SER A 259 -18.86 -3.82 0.40
CA SER A 259 -18.79 -2.76 1.41
C SER A 259 -17.46 -2.01 1.45
N ASP A 260 -16.39 -2.56 0.86
CA ASP A 260 -15.08 -1.91 0.79
C ASP A 260 -15.08 -0.62 -0.06
N GLU A 261 -16.08 -0.40 -0.93
CA GLU A 261 -16.22 0.85 -1.69
C GLU A 261 -16.95 1.98 -0.94
N TYR A 262 -17.63 1.72 0.19
CA TYR A 262 -18.40 2.78 0.88
C TYR A 262 -18.51 2.59 2.40
N SER A 263 -17.60 3.26 3.10
CA SER A 263 -17.73 3.76 4.48
C SER A 263 -17.58 2.76 5.65
N SER A 264 -16.68 3.15 6.56
CA SER A 264 -16.34 2.57 7.87
C SER A 264 -17.50 2.41 8.87
N GLY A 265 -18.73 2.80 8.49
CA GLY A 265 -19.93 2.62 9.31
C GLY A 265 -20.58 1.25 9.19
N PHE A 266 -20.30 0.45 8.15
CA PHE A 266 -21.04 -0.79 7.92
C PHE A 266 -20.49 -1.99 8.72
N CYS A 267 -19.16 -2.14 8.82
CA CYS A 267 -18.51 -3.21 9.59
C CYS A 267 -18.91 -3.22 11.08
N THR A 268 -19.05 -2.05 11.70
CA THR A 268 -19.45 -1.95 13.11
C THR A 268 -20.93 -2.25 13.33
N THR A 269 -21.78 -1.99 12.33
CA THR A 269 -23.22 -2.31 12.41
C THR A 269 -23.52 -3.79 12.17
N MET A 270 -22.70 -4.48 11.38
CA MET A 270 -22.80 -5.92 11.16
C MET A 270 -22.41 -6.70 12.42
N ASP A 271 -21.37 -6.29 13.15
CA ASP A 271 -21.00 -6.92 14.42
C ASP A 271 -22.05 -6.71 15.54
N ALA A 272 -22.65 -5.52 15.61
CA ALA A 272 -23.66 -5.23 16.64
C ALA A 272 -25.06 -5.80 16.34
N ARG A 273 -25.43 -6.07 15.08
CA ARG A 273 -26.75 -6.62 14.70
C ARG A 273 -26.76 -8.13 14.46
N LEU A 274 -25.60 -8.78 14.29
CA LEU A 274 -25.55 -10.24 14.08
C LEU A 274 -25.70 -11.15 15.32
N PRO A 275 -25.47 -10.77 16.60
CA PRO A 275 -25.73 -11.71 17.70
C PRO A 275 -27.22 -12.12 17.74
N HIS A 276 -28.13 -11.21 17.36
CA HIS A 276 -29.56 -11.51 17.28
C HIS A 276 -29.98 -12.36 16.06
N LEU A 277 -29.18 -12.40 14.99
CA LEU A 277 -29.43 -13.25 13.80
C LEU A 277 -28.77 -14.62 13.93
N CYS A 278 -27.67 -14.72 14.68
CA CYS A 278 -27.03 -16.01 14.98
C CYS A 278 -27.86 -16.84 15.99
N ASP A 279 -28.54 -16.20 16.95
CA ASP A 279 -29.49 -16.90 17.84
C ASP A 279 -30.75 -17.39 17.09
N ALA A 280 -31.21 -16.66 16.07
CA ALA A 280 -32.30 -17.12 15.21
C ALA A 280 -31.93 -18.35 14.35
N ARG A 281 -30.63 -18.60 14.17
CA ARG A 281 -30.10 -19.70 13.32
C ARG A 281 -30.14 -21.06 14.00
N LEU A 282 -30.10 -21.15 15.33
CA LEU A 282 -30.46 -22.40 16.01
C LEU A 282 -31.97 -22.63 15.97
N GLY A 283 -32.78 -21.59 16.12
CA GLY A 283 -34.24 -21.69 16.14
C GLY A 283 -34.85 -22.17 14.82
N LEU A 284 -34.40 -21.64 13.67
CA LEU A 284 -34.96 -22.03 12.36
C LEU A 284 -34.46 -23.39 11.88
N PHE A 285 -33.20 -23.77 12.18
CA PHE A 285 -32.69 -25.11 11.92
C PHE A 285 -33.38 -26.15 12.84
N TYR A 286 -33.61 -25.84 14.12
CA TYR A 286 -34.40 -26.70 15.01
C TYR A 286 -35.87 -26.78 14.57
N LEU A 287 -36.51 -25.68 14.15
CA LEU A 287 -37.91 -25.69 13.68
C LEU A 287 -38.08 -26.43 12.34
N LEU A 288 -37.10 -26.35 11.43
CA LEU A 288 -37.11 -27.12 10.19
C LEU A 288 -36.76 -28.60 10.45
N SER A 289 -35.87 -28.90 11.38
CA SER A 289 -35.58 -30.27 11.81
C SER A 289 -36.76 -30.91 12.57
N SER A 290 -37.48 -30.17 13.41
CA SER A 290 -38.69 -30.65 14.11
C SER A 290 -39.89 -30.83 13.17
N ARG A 291 -40.11 -29.93 12.20
CA ARG A 291 -41.18 -30.11 11.19
C ARG A 291 -40.95 -31.29 10.24
N VAL A 292 -39.70 -31.71 10.02
CA VAL A 292 -39.38 -32.89 9.21
C VAL A 292 -39.50 -34.17 10.04
N GLY A 293 -39.20 -34.13 11.35
CA GLY A 293 -39.43 -35.25 12.27
C GLY A 293 -40.90 -35.60 12.49
N ASP A 294 -41.78 -34.60 12.63
CA ASP A 294 -43.21 -34.84 12.90
C ASP A 294 -43.98 -35.44 11.71
N LYS A 295 -43.51 -35.23 10.48
CA LYS A 295 -44.16 -35.81 9.28
C LYS A 295 -43.85 -37.29 9.08
N HIS A 296 -42.83 -37.83 9.73
CA HIS A 296 -42.51 -39.27 9.66
C HIS A 296 -43.15 -40.11 10.78
N VAL A 297 -43.67 -39.48 11.85
CA VAL A 297 -44.35 -40.22 12.94
C VAL A 297 -45.86 -40.39 12.67
N LEU A 298 -46.49 -39.50 11.89
CA LEU A 298 -47.93 -39.56 11.59
C LEU A 298 -48.31 -40.39 10.34
N SER A 299 -47.37 -41.12 9.73
CA SER A 299 -47.64 -42.04 8.60
C SER A 299 -47.35 -43.51 8.94
N GLN A 300 -47.12 -43.85 10.22
CA GLN A 300 -46.98 -45.23 10.70
C GLN A 300 -47.82 -45.54 11.96
N SER A 301 -48.95 -44.85 12.14
CA SER A 301 -50.01 -45.24 13.09
C SER A 301 -51.35 -45.36 12.40
#